data_AF-A0A7U9XW16-F1
#
_entry.id   AF-A0A7U9XW16-F1
#
_cell.length_a   1.000
_cell.length_b   1.000
_cell.length_c   1.000
_cell.angle_alpha   90.00
_cell.angle_beta   90.00
_cell.angle_gamma   90.00
#
_symmetry.space_group_name_H-M   'P 1'
#
loop_
_entity.id
_entity.type
_entity.pdbx_description
1 polymer ?
#
loop_
_entity_poly.entity_id
_entity_poly.type
_entity_poly.pdbx_seq_one_letter_code
_entity_poly.pdbx_strand_id
1 'polypeptide(L)'
;MSIKSMYIFNKMTELSIFTNELEKIDWKIEKEYLKDRAIFYAKLKIFTLMKQTFLDKKISIFALKDEEVITWIDTLTLLRRLLLILFKQGVDTDKISIIMEYPLIFGNHMRADYLLIYDQLIIVLEFGMFNQDERRSEERYTKKLQESNSYRQLLANLINSKIEVVNYVMIYRPEYSRNQKQYLKENILYNNEELHKLVKFISHLIKLQDVSRPMYQLAYLNNIN
;
A
#
# COMPACT_ATOMS: atom_id res chain seq x y z
N MET A 1 -11.50 -1.53 21.85
CA MET A 1 -10.55 -0.46 21.51
C MET A 1 -10.48 -0.35 19.99
N SER A 2 -10.61 0.83 19.38
CA SER A 2 -10.65 0.99 17.91
C SER A 2 -9.31 1.50 17.36
N ILE A 3 -8.79 0.86 16.32
CA ILE A 3 -7.59 1.33 15.61
C ILE A 3 -7.94 2.62 14.84
N LYS A 4 -7.14 3.68 15.02
CA LYS A 4 -7.29 4.92 14.26
C LYS A 4 -6.63 4.78 12.89
N SER A 5 -7.39 4.89 11.82
CA SER A 5 -6.91 4.88 10.43
C SER A 5 -7.99 5.40 9.48
N MET A 6 -7.62 5.69 8.22
CA MET A 6 -8.60 6.12 7.22
C MET A 6 -9.53 4.97 6.82
N TYR A 7 -8.98 3.81 6.48
CA TYR A 7 -9.73 2.59 6.22
C TYR A 7 -9.06 1.38 6.87
N ILE A 8 -9.86 0.35 7.15
CA ILE A 8 -9.41 -0.99 7.54
C ILE A 8 -10.17 -1.95 6.63
N PHE A 9 -9.42 -2.76 5.89
CA PHE A 9 -9.95 -3.85 5.08
C PHE A 9 -9.47 -5.15 5.72
N ASN A 10 -10.37 -5.92 6.33
CA ASN A 10 -10.01 -7.15 7.03
C ASN A 10 -9.67 -8.29 6.06
N LYS A 11 -10.15 -8.19 4.82
CA LYS A 11 -10.03 -9.19 3.77
C LYS A 11 -9.84 -8.55 2.40
N MET A 12 -9.27 -9.30 1.45
CA MET A 12 -9.11 -8.88 0.05
C MET A 12 -10.45 -8.51 -0.60
N THR A 13 -11.53 -9.21 -0.24
CA THR A 13 -12.88 -8.95 -0.76
C THR A 13 -13.38 -7.55 -0.43
N GLU A 14 -13.10 -7.04 0.78
CA GLU A 14 -13.49 -5.68 1.20
C GLU A 14 -12.77 -4.61 0.37
N LEU A 15 -11.45 -4.77 0.16
CA LEU A 15 -10.68 -3.86 -0.70
C LEU A 15 -11.18 -3.92 -2.16
N SER A 16 -11.46 -5.12 -2.66
CA SER A 16 -11.93 -5.31 -4.05
C SER A 16 -13.29 -4.64 -4.27
N ILE A 17 -14.21 -4.76 -3.31
CA ILE A 17 -15.51 -4.06 -3.36
C ILE A 17 -15.30 -2.54 -3.34
N PHE A 18 -14.45 -2.05 -2.43
CA PHE A 18 -14.16 -0.63 -2.31
C PHE A 18 -13.55 -0.04 -3.58
N THR A 19 -12.65 -0.77 -4.22
CA THR A 19 -11.95 -0.34 -5.45
C THR A 19 -12.68 -0.68 -6.75
N ASN A 20 -13.88 -1.27 -6.70
CA ASN A 20 -14.64 -1.65 -7.89
C ASN A 20 -14.98 -0.47 -8.80
N GLU A 21 -15.27 0.70 -8.22
CA GLU A 21 -15.53 1.92 -9.00
C GLU A 21 -14.32 2.34 -9.84
N LEU A 22 -13.09 2.04 -9.40
CA LEU A 22 -11.87 2.36 -10.15
C LEU A 22 -11.75 1.56 -11.45
N GLU A 23 -12.24 0.32 -11.47
CA GLU A 23 -12.30 -0.47 -12.70
C GLU A 23 -13.38 0.04 -13.65
N LYS A 24 -14.56 0.40 -13.12
CA LYS A 24 -15.66 0.92 -13.94
C LYS A 24 -15.27 2.20 -14.68
N ILE A 25 -14.43 3.03 -14.08
CA ILE A 25 -13.93 4.26 -14.70
C ILE A 25 -12.61 4.07 -15.46
N ASP A 26 -12.09 2.84 -15.54
CA ASP A 26 -10.79 2.52 -16.15
C ASP A 26 -9.70 3.47 -15.64
N TRP A 27 -9.54 3.54 -14.30
CA TRP A 27 -8.59 4.45 -13.68
C TRP A 27 -7.17 4.19 -14.18
N LYS A 28 -6.46 5.26 -14.52
CA LYS A 28 -5.08 5.21 -15.02
C LYS A 28 -4.19 6.03 -14.12
N ILE A 29 -3.01 5.49 -13.84
CA ILE A 29 -1.95 6.23 -13.14
C ILE A 29 -1.36 7.21 -14.16
N GLU A 30 -1.79 8.46 -14.12
CA GLU A 30 -1.45 9.43 -15.17
C GLU A 30 -0.15 10.20 -14.88
N LYS A 31 0.55 10.59 -15.95
CA LYS A 31 1.80 11.37 -15.87
C LYS A 31 1.57 12.87 -15.67
N GLU A 32 0.36 13.34 -15.93
CA GLU A 32 -0.03 14.74 -15.77
C GLU A 32 0.19 15.21 -14.33
N TYR A 33 0.40 16.53 -14.14
CA TYR A 33 0.67 17.09 -12.82
C TYR A 33 -0.44 16.73 -11.83
N LEU A 34 -0.06 16.34 -10.60
CA LEU A 34 -1.01 15.94 -9.57
C LEU A 34 -2.10 17.01 -9.32
N LYS A 35 -1.74 18.29 -9.39
CA LYS A 35 -2.68 19.41 -9.24
C LYS A 35 -3.74 19.42 -10.35
N ASP A 36 -3.34 19.20 -11.60
CA ASP A 36 -4.27 19.15 -12.74
C ASP A 36 -5.15 17.90 -12.67
N ARG A 37 -4.58 16.77 -12.22
CA ARG A 37 -5.32 15.53 -11.96
C ARG A 37 -6.36 15.73 -10.86
N ALA A 38 -5.97 16.38 -9.75
CA ALA A 38 -6.86 16.70 -8.64
C ALA A 38 -8.06 17.54 -9.10
N ILE A 39 -7.82 18.61 -9.86
CA ILE A 39 -8.89 19.44 -10.43
C ILE A 39 -9.80 18.63 -11.35
N PHE A 40 -9.22 17.83 -12.25
CA PHE A 40 -9.98 17.06 -13.24
C PHE A 40 -10.87 15.99 -12.59
N TYR A 41 -10.37 15.33 -11.54
CA TYR A 41 -11.04 14.20 -10.88
C TYR A 41 -11.79 14.56 -9.59
N ALA A 42 -11.78 15.82 -9.15
CA ALA A 42 -12.42 16.26 -7.91
C ALA A 42 -13.90 15.86 -7.81
N LYS A 43 -14.60 15.80 -8.95
CA LYS A 43 -16.02 15.43 -9.04
C LYS A 43 -16.30 13.92 -8.93
N LEU A 44 -15.28 13.07 -8.94
CA LEU A 44 -15.50 11.62 -8.81
C LEU A 44 -16.04 11.30 -7.42
N LYS A 45 -17.00 10.37 -7.38
CA LYS A 45 -17.60 9.92 -6.11
C LYS A 45 -16.55 9.36 -5.15
N ILE A 46 -15.62 8.53 -5.66
CA ILE A 46 -14.56 7.95 -4.83
C ILE A 46 -13.60 9.03 -4.29
N PHE A 47 -13.29 10.05 -5.10
CA PHE A 47 -12.47 11.18 -4.68
C PHE A 47 -13.12 11.92 -3.51
N THR A 48 -14.38 12.29 -3.66
CA THR A 48 -15.14 13.01 -2.62
C THR A 48 -15.29 12.16 -1.35
N LEU A 49 -15.58 10.86 -1.51
CA LEU A 49 -15.71 9.91 -0.40
C LEU A 49 -14.41 9.81 0.41
N MET A 50 -13.27 9.61 -0.26
CA MET A 50 -11.98 9.50 0.42
C MET A 50 -11.60 10.79 1.14
N LYS A 51 -11.78 11.94 0.47
CA LYS A 51 -11.54 13.25 1.09
C LYS A 51 -12.38 13.44 2.35
N GLN A 52 -13.67 13.15 2.29
CA GLN A 52 -14.57 13.30 3.45
C GLN A 52 -14.18 12.35 4.59
N THR A 53 -13.92 11.07 4.30
CA THR A 53 -13.51 10.09 5.31
C THR A 53 -12.24 10.51 6.05
N PHE A 54 -11.25 11.07 5.35
CA PHE A 54 -10.02 11.54 5.98
C PHE A 54 -10.29 12.68 6.98
N LEU A 55 -11.13 13.64 6.59
CA LEU A 55 -11.50 14.79 7.40
C LEU A 55 -12.32 14.36 8.64
N ASP A 56 -13.34 13.51 8.44
CA ASP A 56 -14.22 13.04 9.52
C ASP A 56 -13.45 12.25 10.58
N LYS A 57 -12.51 11.41 10.14
CA LYS A 57 -11.69 10.58 11.03
C LYS A 57 -10.51 11.34 11.66
N LYS A 58 -10.28 12.60 11.28
CA LYS A 58 -9.20 13.46 11.82
C LYS A 58 -7.85 12.76 11.80
N ILE A 59 -7.51 12.16 10.65
CA ILE A 59 -6.33 11.30 10.47
C ILE A 59 -5.03 12.08 10.66
N SER A 60 -5.00 13.33 10.21
CA SER A 60 -3.86 14.24 10.33
C SER A 60 -4.28 15.57 10.97
N ILE A 61 -3.32 16.26 11.57
CA ILE A 61 -3.47 17.66 11.96
C ILE A 61 -3.20 18.62 10.79
N PHE A 62 -2.50 18.15 9.76
CA PHE A 62 -2.20 18.93 8.56
C PHE A 62 -3.42 18.96 7.65
N ALA A 63 -3.61 20.10 6.99
CA ALA A 63 -4.66 20.23 5.98
C ALA A 63 -4.41 19.24 4.84
N LEU A 64 -5.46 18.48 4.49
CA LEU A 64 -5.44 17.55 3.37
C LEU A 64 -5.27 18.31 2.06
N LYS A 65 -4.28 17.92 1.26
CA LYS A 65 -4.12 18.39 -0.11
C LYS A 65 -4.91 17.50 -1.07
N ASP A 66 -5.57 18.07 -2.05
CA ASP A 66 -6.38 17.31 -3.02
C ASP A 66 -5.51 16.36 -3.87
N GLU A 67 -4.24 16.70 -4.05
CA GLU A 67 -3.23 15.84 -4.67
C GLU A 67 -3.00 14.52 -3.90
N GLU A 68 -3.12 14.52 -2.57
CA GLU A 68 -2.98 13.28 -1.77
C GLU A 68 -4.08 12.28 -2.12
N VAL A 69 -5.30 12.77 -2.37
CA VAL A 69 -6.43 11.91 -2.78
C VAL A 69 -6.14 11.20 -4.11
N ILE A 70 -5.47 11.87 -5.05
CA ILE A 70 -5.04 11.26 -6.31
C ILE A 70 -4.01 10.15 -6.04
N THR A 71 -3.02 10.40 -5.16
CA THR A 71 -2.01 9.39 -4.83
C THR A 71 -2.61 8.18 -4.13
N TRP A 72 -3.64 8.36 -3.31
CA TRP A 72 -4.37 7.25 -2.70
C TRP A 72 -5.08 6.39 -3.74
N ILE A 73 -5.74 7.00 -4.73
CA ILE A 73 -6.42 6.25 -5.79
C ILE A 73 -5.41 5.47 -6.66
N ASP A 74 -4.26 6.09 -6.98
CA ASP A 74 -3.18 5.41 -7.70
C ASP A 74 -2.66 4.19 -6.93
N THR A 75 -2.37 4.37 -5.65
CA THR A 75 -1.79 3.30 -4.81
C THR A 75 -2.79 2.22 -4.45
N LEU A 76 -4.08 2.53 -4.32
CA LEU A 76 -5.15 1.52 -4.22
C LEU A 76 -5.22 0.64 -5.46
N THR A 77 -5.01 1.21 -6.65
CA THR A 77 -4.97 0.46 -7.91
C THR A 77 -3.78 -0.53 -7.92
N LEU A 78 -2.62 -0.09 -7.45
CA LEU A 78 -1.43 -0.95 -7.29
C LEU A 78 -1.65 -2.03 -6.22
N LEU A 79 -2.25 -1.67 -5.09
CA LEU A 79 -2.54 -2.59 -3.99
C LEU A 79 -3.53 -3.69 -4.41
N ARG A 80 -4.54 -3.34 -5.22
CA ARG A 80 -5.44 -4.31 -5.82
C ARG A 80 -4.71 -5.30 -6.74
N ARG A 81 -3.81 -4.79 -7.61
CA ARG A 81 -2.96 -5.63 -8.48
C ARG A 81 -2.08 -6.56 -7.64
N LEU A 82 -1.48 -6.05 -6.57
CA LEU A 82 -0.67 -6.81 -5.63
C LEU A 82 -1.43 -8.00 -5.05
N LEU A 83 -2.62 -7.77 -4.48
CA LEU A 83 -3.44 -8.84 -3.90
C LEU A 83 -3.87 -9.87 -4.94
N LEU A 84 -4.20 -9.44 -6.16
CA LEU A 84 -4.55 -10.37 -7.24
C LEU A 84 -3.36 -11.28 -7.62
N ILE A 85 -2.14 -10.75 -7.65
CA ILE A 85 -0.95 -11.56 -7.95
C ILE A 85 -0.65 -12.52 -6.78
N LEU A 86 -0.74 -12.06 -5.53
CA LEU A 86 -0.59 -12.91 -4.34
C LEU A 86 -1.59 -14.07 -4.35
N PHE A 87 -2.87 -13.79 -4.59
CA PHE A 87 -3.91 -14.80 -4.70
C PHE A 87 -3.60 -15.83 -5.79
N LYS A 88 -3.16 -15.38 -6.98
CA LYS A 88 -2.75 -16.26 -8.09
C LYS A 88 -1.53 -17.13 -7.74
N GLN A 89 -0.69 -16.71 -6.79
CA GLN A 89 0.44 -17.50 -6.28
C GLN A 89 0.05 -18.46 -5.13
N GLY A 90 -1.23 -18.56 -4.79
CA GLY A 90 -1.73 -19.45 -3.74
C GLY A 90 -1.61 -18.89 -2.33
N VAL A 91 -1.31 -17.59 -2.17
CA VAL A 91 -1.37 -16.93 -0.86
C VAL A 91 -2.83 -16.75 -0.47
N ASP A 92 -3.18 -17.13 0.76
CA ASP A 92 -4.50 -16.90 1.35
C ASP A 92 -4.66 -15.42 1.72
N THR A 93 -5.06 -14.62 0.74
CA THR A 93 -5.19 -13.16 0.86
C THR A 93 -6.33 -12.72 1.77
N ASP A 94 -7.27 -13.60 2.12
CA ASP A 94 -8.33 -13.31 3.09
C ASP A 94 -7.83 -13.29 4.54
N LYS A 95 -6.61 -13.78 4.79
CA LYS A 95 -5.90 -13.63 6.07
C LYS A 95 -5.09 -12.34 6.16
N ILE A 96 -4.98 -11.57 5.08
CA ILE A 96 -4.26 -10.30 5.06
C ILE A 96 -5.25 -9.18 5.35
N SER A 97 -5.05 -8.50 6.48
CA SER A 97 -5.74 -7.24 6.77
C SER A 97 -4.89 -6.06 6.31
N ILE A 98 -5.54 -5.01 5.81
CA ILE A 98 -4.90 -3.80 5.30
C ILE A 98 -5.43 -2.60 6.08
N ILE A 99 -4.54 -1.83 6.67
CA ILE A 99 -4.85 -0.55 7.29
C ILE A 99 -4.30 0.55 6.39
N MET A 100 -5.18 1.42 5.91
CA MET A 100 -4.82 2.54 5.06
C MET A 100 -4.67 3.82 5.89
N GLU A 101 -3.60 4.57 5.64
CA GLU A 101 -3.30 5.86 6.25
C GLU A 101 -3.30 5.77 7.78
N TYR A 102 -2.37 4.98 8.34
CA TYR A 102 -2.25 4.71 9.78
C TYR A 102 -1.39 5.77 10.50
N PRO A 103 -1.97 6.60 11.40
CA PRO A 103 -1.19 7.59 12.15
C PRO A 103 -0.24 6.90 13.13
N LEU A 104 1.04 7.25 13.06
CA LEU A 104 2.06 6.68 13.93
C LEU A 104 1.99 7.32 15.32
N ILE A 105 1.72 6.51 16.33
CA ILE A 105 1.71 6.96 17.74
C ILE A 105 3.13 7.37 18.12
N PHE A 106 3.28 8.57 18.70
CA PHE A 106 4.57 9.23 18.96
C PHE A 106 5.42 9.55 17.72
N GLY A 107 4.86 9.38 16.52
CA GLY A 107 5.54 9.67 15.25
C GLY A 107 5.42 11.12 14.82
N ASN A 108 5.22 12.08 15.73
CA ASN A 108 5.15 13.51 15.43
C ASN A 108 4.26 13.85 14.20
N HIS A 109 3.02 13.34 14.20
CA HIS A 109 2.03 13.52 13.11
C HIS A 109 2.36 12.82 11.78
N MET A 110 3.35 11.92 11.75
CA MET A 110 3.63 11.04 10.62
C MET A 110 2.59 9.93 10.49
N ARG A 111 2.53 9.36 9.28
CA ARG A 111 1.55 8.36 8.89
C ARG A 111 2.18 7.40 7.89
N ALA A 112 1.87 6.12 8.05
CA ALA A 112 2.21 5.12 7.04
C ALA A 112 1.10 5.05 5.98
N ASP A 113 1.49 4.95 4.70
CA ASP A 113 0.54 4.81 3.59
C ASP A 113 -0.35 3.57 3.82
N TYR A 114 0.27 2.40 4.03
CA TYR A 114 -0.43 1.16 4.34
C TYR A 114 0.31 0.32 5.39
N LEU A 115 -0.46 -0.39 6.24
CA LEU A 115 0.03 -1.55 6.99
C LEU A 115 -0.65 -2.80 6.47
N LEU A 116 0.13 -3.81 6.08
CA LEU A 116 -0.38 -5.15 5.79
C LEU A 116 -0.13 -6.02 7.01
N ILE A 117 -1.18 -6.66 7.52
CA ILE A 117 -1.14 -7.48 8.73
C ILE A 117 -1.46 -8.91 8.34
N TYR A 118 -0.58 -9.84 8.74
CA TYR A 118 -0.76 -11.27 8.57
C TYR A 118 -0.26 -12.00 9.81
N ASP A 119 -1.15 -12.57 10.62
CA ASP A 119 -0.78 -13.28 11.84
C ASP A 119 0.09 -12.39 12.78
N GLN A 120 1.34 -12.78 13.06
CA GLN A 120 2.30 -12.02 13.86
C GLN A 120 3.23 -11.13 13.02
N LEU A 121 2.86 -10.82 11.77
CA LEU A 121 3.63 -9.96 10.86
C LEU A 121 2.89 -8.67 10.54
N ILE A 122 3.60 -7.54 10.65
CA ILE A 122 3.18 -6.23 10.17
C ILE A 122 4.19 -5.75 9.12
N ILE A 123 3.71 -5.45 7.92
CA ILE A 123 4.50 -4.87 6.83
C ILE A 123 4.07 -3.41 6.67
N VAL A 124 4.98 -2.48 6.97
CA VAL A 124 4.82 -1.06 6.66
C VAL A 124 5.11 -0.87 5.18
N LEU A 125 4.07 -0.61 4.38
CA LEU A 125 4.17 -0.47 2.94
C LEU A 125 4.00 1.00 2.54
N GLU A 126 5.01 1.52 1.87
CA GLU A 126 5.06 2.90 1.37
C GLU A 126 5.14 2.90 -0.16
N PHE A 127 4.44 3.83 -0.80
CA PHE A 127 4.51 4.03 -2.24
C PHE A 127 5.12 5.38 -2.59
N GLY A 128 6.04 5.41 -3.55
CA GLY A 128 6.61 6.65 -4.08
C GLY A 128 6.42 6.73 -5.58
N MET A 129 5.81 7.80 -6.07
CA MET A 129 5.77 8.05 -7.51
C MET A 129 7.12 8.65 -7.97
N PHE A 130 7.73 8.02 -8.97
CA PHE A 130 8.91 8.52 -9.67
C PHE A 130 8.50 9.68 -10.58
N ASN A 131 9.15 10.84 -10.41
CA ASN A 131 8.95 12.00 -11.29
C ASN A 131 9.96 11.96 -12.44
N GLN A 132 9.67 12.68 -13.54
CA GLN A 132 10.51 12.69 -14.75
C GLN A 132 11.93 13.25 -14.56
N ASP A 133 12.26 13.78 -13.38
CA ASP A 133 13.60 14.26 -13.02
C ASP A 133 14.36 13.15 -12.27
N GLU A 134 15.25 12.44 -12.96
CA GLU A 134 15.89 11.21 -12.47
C GLU A 134 16.77 11.45 -11.23
N ARG A 135 17.55 12.53 -11.19
CA ARG A 135 18.44 12.85 -10.05
C ARG A 135 17.65 13.14 -8.77
N ARG A 136 16.56 13.88 -8.89
CA ARG A 136 15.66 14.16 -7.76
C ARG A 136 14.90 12.92 -7.29
N SER A 137 14.81 11.90 -8.13
CA SER A 137 14.06 10.69 -7.83
C SER A 137 14.84 9.68 -6.97
N GLU A 138 16.17 9.59 -7.14
CA GLU A 138 17.04 8.81 -6.24
C GLU A 138 17.07 9.39 -4.82
N GLU A 139 17.20 10.70 -4.69
CA GLU A 139 17.14 11.39 -3.39
C GLU A 139 15.79 11.17 -2.71
N ARG A 140 14.69 11.27 -3.48
CA ARG A 140 13.33 11.02 -2.98
C ARG A 140 13.14 9.57 -2.56
N TYR A 141 13.67 8.61 -3.32
CA TYR A 141 13.64 7.19 -2.93
C TYR A 141 14.36 6.97 -1.60
N THR A 142 15.59 7.48 -1.47
CA THR A 142 16.39 7.35 -0.26
C THR A 142 15.66 7.96 0.94
N LYS A 143 15.05 9.14 0.75
CA LYS A 143 14.25 9.79 1.78
C LYS A 143 13.03 8.96 2.19
N LYS A 144 12.25 8.45 1.23
CA LYS A 144 11.09 7.58 1.55
C LYS A 144 11.51 6.28 2.24
N LEU A 145 12.64 5.70 1.85
CA LEU A 145 13.19 4.52 2.51
C LEU A 145 13.60 4.82 3.97
N GLN A 146 14.24 5.95 4.21
CA GLN A 146 14.59 6.40 5.57
C GLN A 146 13.35 6.68 6.43
N GLU A 147 12.33 7.33 5.87
CA GLU A 147 11.03 7.55 6.53
C GLU A 147 10.38 6.21 6.88
N SER A 148 10.25 5.30 5.90
CA SER A 148 9.69 3.96 6.07
C SER A 148 10.43 3.14 7.13
N ASN A 149 11.76 3.20 7.16
CA ASN A 149 12.58 2.55 8.19
C ASN A 149 12.31 3.13 9.59
N SER A 150 12.12 4.45 9.67
CA SER A 150 11.79 5.13 10.93
C SER A 150 10.41 4.72 11.43
N TYR A 151 9.44 4.56 10.52
CA TYR A 151 8.08 4.12 10.84
C TYR A 151 8.09 2.69 11.38
N ARG A 152 8.81 1.77 10.71
CA ARG A 152 9.03 0.40 11.18
C ARG A 152 9.64 0.39 12.58
N GLN A 153 10.71 1.16 12.80
CA GLN A 153 11.41 1.16 14.07
C GLN A 153 10.52 1.68 15.20
N LEU A 154 9.79 2.76 14.95
CA LEU A 154 8.85 3.33 15.92
C LEU A 154 7.77 2.31 16.29
N LEU A 155 7.17 1.63 15.31
CA LEU A 155 6.16 0.61 15.57
C LEU A 155 6.74 -0.58 16.34
N ALA A 156 7.89 -1.10 15.91
CA ALA A 156 8.56 -2.22 16.55
C ALA A 156 8.90 -1.94 18.02
N ASN A 157 9.24 -0.68 18.36
CA ASN A 157 9.53 -0.28 19.74
C ASN A 157 8.28 -0.22 20.64
N LEU A 158 7.08 -0.07 20.06
CA LEU A 158 5.84 0.19 20.79
C LEU A 158 4.94 -1.05 20.92
N ILE A 159 5.21 -2.11 20.17
CA ILE A 159 4.40 -3.33 20.16
C ILE A 159 5.13 -4.50 20.80
N ASN A 160 4.42 -5.62 20.96
CA ASN A 160 4.99 -6.85 21.51
C ASN A 160 6.13 -7.36 20.62
N SER A 161 7.27 -7.73 21.21
CA SER A 161 8.46 -8.20 20.50
C SER A 161 8.27 -9.51 19.73
N LYS A 162 7.18 -10.24 19.98
CA LYS A 162 6.79 -11.43 19.19
C LYS A 162 6.17 -11.05 17.84
N ILE A 163 5.74 -9.80 17.66
CA ILE A 163 5.20 -9.31 16.41
C ILE A 163 6.36 -8.80 15.56
N GLU A 164 6.56 -9.42 14.41
CA GLU A 164 7.55 -9.00 13.42
C GLU A 164 7.05 -7.75 12.69
N VAL A 165 7.88 -6.70 12.65
CA VAL A 165 7.59 -5.48 11.89
C VAL A 165 8.69 -5.25 10.87
N VAL A 166 8.30 -5.27 9.60
CA VAL A 166 9.19 -5.00 8.45
C VAL A 166 8.65 -3.83 7.65
N ASN A 167 9.44 -3.34 6.71
CA ASN A 167 8.99 -2.31 5.77
C ASN A 167 9.39 -2.62 4.33
N TYR A 168 8.63 -2.03 3.41
CA TYR A 168 8.93 -2.05 2.00
C TYR A 168 8.50 -0.73 1.36
N VAL A 169 9.35 -0.19 0.49
CA VAL A 169 9.03 0.99 -0.33
C VAL A 169 8.96 0.56 -1.78
N MET A 170 7.80 0.72 -2.39
CA MET A 170 7.63 0.51 -3.83
C MET A 170 7.67 1.85 -4.56
N ILE A 171 8.58 1.97 -5.53
CA ILE A 171 8.57 3.10 -6.45
C ILE A 171 7.79 2.72 -7.71
N TYR A 172 6.86 3.58 -8.12
CA TYR A 172 6.05 3.38 -9.31
C TYR A 172 6.14 4.58 -10.25
N ARG A 173 5.93 4.33 -11.53
CA ARG A 173 5.94 5.32 -12.61
C ARG A 173 4.51 5.54 -13.13
N PRO A 174 4.19 6.71 -13.70
CA PRO A 174 2.91 6.89 -14.38
C PRO A 174 2.80 5.98 -15.59
N GLU A 175 1.63 5.37 -15.80
CA GLU A 175 1.35 4.37 -16.84
C GLU A 175 0.63 4.95 -18.06
N TYR A 176 0.08 6.16 -17.95
CA TYR A 176 -0.74 6.78 -19.00
C TYR A 176 -0.47 8.27 -19.14
N SER A 177 -0.63 8.76 -20.37
CA SER A 177 -0.61 10.17 -20.73
C SER A 177 -2.00 10.56 -21.22
N ARG A 178 -2.74 11.32 -20.43
CA ARG A 178 -4.07 11.81 -20.82
C ARG A 178 -3.99 12.76 -22.01
N ASN A 179 -3.01 13.66 -22.01
CA ASN A 179 -2.86 14.66 -23.06
C ASN A 179 -2.51 14.02 -24.42
N GLN A 180 -1.69 12.96 -24.42
CA GLN A 180 -1.33 12.23 -25.64
C GLN A 180 -2.24 11.02 -25.91
N LYS A 181 -3.19 10.74 -25.01
CA LYS A 181 -4.10 9.59 -25.03
C LYS A 181 -3.39 8.24 -25.23
N GLN A 182 -2.23 8.05 -24.62
CA GLN A 182 -1.40 6.85 -24.84
C GLN A 182 -0.90 6.22 -23.54
N TYR A 183 -0.77 4.89 -23.57
CA TYR A 183 -0.13 4.13 -22.51
C TYR A 183 1.39 4.15 -22.65
N LEU A 184 2.07 4.30 -21.52
CA LEU A 184 3.52 4.34 -21.40
C LEU A 184 4.01 2.91 -21.14
N LYS A 185 4.21 2.12 -22.20
CA LYS A 185 4.50 0.68 -22.11
C LYS A 185 5.69 0.36 -21.21
N GLU A 186 6.78 1.10 -21.32
CA GLU A 186 7.97 0.91 -20.49
C GLU A 186 7.69 1.12 -18.99
N ASN A 187 6.87 2.12 -18.65
CA ASN A 187 6.49 2.38 -17.26
C ASN A 187 5.54 1.31 -16.70
N ILE A 188 4.65 0.77 -17.54
CA ILE A 188 3.78 -0.35 -17.16
C ILE A 188 4.63 -1.60 -16.87
N LEU A 189 5.60 -1.90 -17.75
CA LEU A 189 6.52 -3.01 -17.55
C LEU A 189 7.32 -2.83 -16.26
N TYR A 190 7.89 -1.65 -16.03
CA TYR A 190 8.59 -1.30 -14.80
C TYR A 190 7.72 -1.51 -13.56
N ASN A 191 6.50 -0.97 -13.53
CA ASN A 191 5.58 -1.13 -12.40
C ASN A 191 5.21 -2.59 -12.16
N ASN A 192 5.04 -3.38 -13.22
CA ASN A 192 4.83 -4.81 -13.10
C ASN A 192 6.04 -5.48 -12.46
N GLU A 193 7.26 -5.18 -12.87
CA GLU A 193 8.48 -5.74 -12.27
C GLU A 193 8.60 -5.39 -10.78
N GLU A 194 8.37 -4.13 -10.41
CA GLU A 194 8.38 -3.69 -9.00
C GLU A 194 7.28 -4.38 -8.19
N LEU A 195 6.07 -4.54 -8.75
CA LEU A 195 5.01 -5.34 -8.12
C LEU A 195 5.46 -6.79 -7.91
N HIS A 196 6.13 -7.42 -8.87
CA HIS A 196 6.62 -8.80 -8.70
C HIS A 196 7.68 -8.90 -7.61
N LYS A 197 8.54 -7.90 -7.43
CA LYS A 197 9.51 -7.85 -6.33
C LYS A 197 8.79 -7.75 -4.98
N LEU A 198 7.81 -6.86 -4.86
CA LEU A 198 6.97 -6.72 -3.65
C LEU A 198 6.21 -8.02 -3.34
N VAL A 199 5.61 -8.65 -4.35
CA VAL A 199 4.94 -9.96 -4.21
C VAL A 199 5.91 -10.99 -3.66
N LYS A 200 7.10 -11.14 -4.26
CA LYS A 200 8.10 -12.11 -3.79
C LYS A 200 8.50 -11.85 -2.33
N PHE A 201 8.68 -10.59 -1.96
CA PHE A 201 8.99 -10.20 -0.59
C PHE A 201 7.88 -10.60 0.39
N ILE A 202 6.62 -10.24 0.10
CA ILE A 202 5.48 -10.58 0.96
C ILE A 202 5.28 -12.10 1.04
N SER A 203 5.28 -12.80 -0.11
CA SER A 203 5.11 -14.25 -0.17
C SER A 203 6.18 -14.99 0.62
N HIS A 204 7.43 -14.51 0.59
CA HIS A 204 8.51 -15.08 1.38
C HIS A 204 8.23 -14.99 2.89
N LEU A 205 7.86 -13.80 3.37
CA LEU A 205 7.58 -13.57 4.79
C LEU A 205 6.34 -14.32 5.28
N ILE A 206 5.26 -14.32 4.48
CA ILE A 206 4.06 -15.11 4.79
C ILE A 206 4.40 -16.60 4.90
N LYS A 207 5.22 -17.13 3.98
CA LYS A 207 5.66 -18.52 4.04
C LYS A 207 6.43 -18.80 5.33
N LEU A 208 7.31 -17.90 5.77
CA LEU A 208 8.02 -18.04 7.05
C LEU A 208 7.03 -18.09 8.23
N GLN A 209 6.02 -17.23 8.26
CA GLN A 209 4.98 -17.26 9.29
C GLN A 209 4.18 -18.57 9.25
N ASP A 210 3.77 -19.01 8.07
CA ASP A 210 2.97 -20.23 7.90
C ASP A 210 3.71 -21.50 8.33
N VAL A 211 5.00 -21.64 7.98
CA VAL A 211 5.80 -22.77 8.45
C VAL A 211 6.03 -22.70 9.96
N SER A 212 6.08 -21.51 10.54
CA SER A 212 6.28 -21.34 11.99
C SER A 212 5.04 -21.69 12.82
N ARG A 213 3.88 -21.89 12.21
CA ARG A 213 2.64 -22.15 12.93
C ARG A 213 2.70 -23.48 13.70
N PRO A 214 2.20 -23.52 14.96
CA PRO A 214 2.20 -24.75 15.76
C PRO A 214 1.56 -25.95 15.04
N MET A 215 0.43 -25.75 14.35
CA MET A 215 -0.23 -26.82 13.60
C MET A 215 0.63 -27.39 12.47
N TYR A 216 1.36 -26.53 11.73
CA TYR A 216 2.27 -26.99 10.70
C TYR A 216 3.43 -27.78 11.31
N GLN A 217 4.00 -27.27 12.40
CA GLN A 217 5.11 -27.91 13.11
C GLN A 217 4.72 -29.29 13.65
N LEU A 218 3.53 -29.42 14.27
CA LEU A 218 3.01 -30.70 14.75
C LEU A 218 2.74 -31.68 13.59
N ALA A 219 2.17 -31.20 12.48
CA ALA A 219 1.95 -32.03 11.29
C ALA A 219 3.27 -32.52 10.67
N TYR A 220 4.29 -31.67 10.63
CA TYR A 220 5.62 -32.03 10.17
C TYR A 220 6.24 -33.15 11.03
N LEU A 221 6.12 -33.06 12.35
CA LEU A 221 6.61 -34.09 13.28
C LEU A 221 5.94 -35.46 13.04
N ASN A 222 4.68 -35.49 12.63
CA ASN A 222 3.99 -36.75 12.29
C ASN A 222 4.50 -37.39 10.99
N ASN A 223 5.08 -36.60 10.08
CA ASN A 223 5.55 -37.07 8.77
C ASN A 223 7.01 -37.56 8.79
N ILE A 224 7.73 -37.36 9.90
CA ILE A 224 9.12 -37.84 10.08
C ILE A 224 9.20 -39.13 10.92
N ASN A 225 8.06 -39.62 11.43
CA ASN A 225 7.92 -40.95 12.03
C ASN A 225 7.48 -41.96 10.96
#